data_AF-A0A0R0BVH5-F1
#
_entry.id   AF-A0A0R0BVH5-F1
#
_cell.length_a   1.000
_cell.length_b   1.000
_cell.length_c   1.000
_cell.angle_alpha   90.00
_cell.angle_beta   90.00
_cell.angle_gamma   90.00
#
_symmetry.space_group_name_H-M   'P 1'
#
loop_
_entity.id
_entity.type
_entity.pdbx_description
1 polymer ?
#
loop_
_entity_poly.entity_id
_entity_poly.type
_entity_poly.pdbx_seq_one_letter_code
_entity_poly.pdbx_strand_id
1 'polypeptide(L)'
;MDLGKWGGVLLLLLLFALAACKQQGSPFLLDSRQYHRDVEQWRSQRIARLRAPDGWLSYTGSGRLKKGSYHVGSAPTNDVVLPAGPEQLGILEIGTDGAA
;
A
#
# COMPACT_ATOMS: atom_id res chain seq x y z
N MET A 1 -34.06 31.35 -55.75
CA MET A 1 -33.95 30.06 -55.03
C MET A 1 -32.46 29.80 -54.80
N ASP A 2 -31.97 30.12 -53.60
CA ASP A 2 -30.55 30.08 -53.22
C ASP A 2 -30.05 28.65 -52.97
N LEU A 3 -29.65 27.94 -54.03
CA LEU A 3 -28.99 26.63 -53.90
C LEU A 3 -27.63 26.70 -53.18
N GLY A 4 -26.95 27.87 -53.20
CA GLY A 4 -25.63 28.07 -52.58
C GLY A 4 -25.62 28.16 -51.05
N LYS A 5 -26.68 28.71 -50.43
CA LYS A 5 -26.76 28.86 -48.96
C LYS A 5 -26.98 27.52 -48.26
N TRP A 6 -27.68 26.59 -48.90
CA TRP A 6 -27.94 25.26 -48.36
C TRP A 6 -26.72 24.34 -48.47
N GLY A 7 -25.91 24.49 -49.53
CA GLY A 7 -24.66 23.73 -49.69
C GLY A 7 -23.64 24.02 -48.58
N GLY A 8 -23.49 25.29 -48.18
CA GLY A 8 -22.60 25.67 -47.07
C GLY A 8 -23.06 25.16 -45.71
N VAL A 9 -24.37 25.19 -45.44
CA VAL A 9 -24.97 24.65 -44.21
C VAL A 9 -24.84 23.12 -44.15
N LEU A 10 -25.07 22.42 -45.27
CA LEU A 10 -24.89 20.97 -45.35
C LEU A 10 -23.43 20.58 -45.11
N LEU A 11 -22.47 21.29 -45.73
CA LEU A 11 -21.04 21.03 -45.57
C LEU A 11 -20.59 21.25 -44.12
N LEU A 12 -21.07 22.31 -43.46
CA LEU A 12 -20.78 22.60 -42.05
C LEU A 12 -21.37 21.55 -41.10
N LEU A 13 -22.60 21.08 -41.34
CA LEU A 13 -23.22 20.02 -40.54
C LEU A 13 -22.51 18.67 -40.72
N LEU A 14 -22.06 18.36 -41.93
CA LEU A 14 -21.33 17.12 -42.23
C LEU A 14 -19.94 17.11 -41.56
N LEU A 15 -19.25 18.25 -41.57
CA LEU A 15 -17.98 18.43 -40.85
C LEU A 15 -18.15 18.32 -39.32
N PHE A 16 -19.25 18.84 -38.76
CA PHE A 16 -19.57 18.69 -37.35
C PHE A 16 -19.86 17.22 -36.95
N ALA A 17 -20.57 16.47 -37.80
CA ALA A 17 -20.87 15.06 -37.57
C ALA A 17 -19.61 14.17 -37.59
N LEU A 18 -18.65 14.46 -38.46
CA LEU A 18 -17.36 13.74 -38.54
C LEU A 18 -16.47 13.97 -37.31
N ALA A 19 -16.56 15.13 -36.65
CA ALA A 19 -15.82 15.42 -35.42
C ALA A 19 -16.38 14.69 -34.19
N ALA A 20 -17.69 14.38 -34.19
CA ALA A 20 -18.36 13.74 -33.06
C ALA A 20 -18.09 12.22 -32.93
N CYS A 21 -17.60 11.55 -33.98
CA CYS A 21 -17.36 10.10 -33.97
C CYS A 21 -16.01 9.66 -33.36
N LYS A 22 -15.20 10.55 -32.75
CA LYS A 22 -13.80 10.23 -32.38
C LYS A 22 -13.47 10.15 -30.89
N GLN A 23 -14.45 10.01 -29.99
CA GLN A 23 -14.17 9.98 -28.54
C GLN A 23 -14.83 8.86 -27.74
N GLN A 24 -15.09 7.69 -28.35
CA GLN A 24 -15.33 6.48 -27.57
C GLN A 24 -14.01 5.96 -26.98
N GLY A 25 -13.65 6.44 -25.79
CA GLY A 25 -12.63 5.78 -24.97
C GLY A 25 -13.07 4.36 -24.62
N SER A 26 -12.18 3.37 -24.79
CA SER A 26 -12.51 1.97 -24.48
C SER A 26 -12.78 1.81 -22.97
N PRO A 27 -13.96 1.30 -22.57
CA PRO A 27 -14.32 1.14 -21.16
C PRO A 27 -13.33 0.25 -20.39
N PHE A 28 -12.72 -0.71 -21.08
CA PHE A 28 -11.71 -1.62 -20.50
C PHE A 28 -10.43 -0.90 -20.03
N LEU A 29 -10.01 0.17 -20.72
CA LEU A 29 -8.82 0.93 -20.32
C LEU A 29 -9.07 1.83 -19.11
N LEU A 30 -10.31 2.29 -18.93
CA LEU A 30 -10.70 3.07 -17.75
C LEU A 30 -10.75 2.19 -16.51
N ASP A 31 -11.31 0.99 -16.61
CA ASP A 31 -11.36 -0.01 -15.54
C ASP A 31 -9.96 -0.45 -15.09
N SER A 32 -9.08 -0.80 -16.05
CA SER A 32 -7.68 -1.15 -15.75
C SER A 32 -6.93 -0.01 -15.04
N ARG A 33 -7.04 1.24 -15.53
CA ARG A 33 -6.38 2.39 -14.87
C ARG A 33 -6.94 2.66 -13.48
N GLN A 34 -8.24 2.52 -13.29
CA GLN A 34 -8.87 2.70 -11.98
C GLN A 34 -8.37 1.64 -11.00
N TYR A 35 -8.41 0.37 -11.40
CA TYR A 35 -7.89 -0.74 -10.62
C TYR A 35 -6.43 -0.54 -10.20
N HIS A 36 -5.56 -0.15 -11.14
CA HIS A 36 -4.15 0.13 -10.83
C HIS A 36 -4.00 1.24 -9.79
N ARG A 37 -4.76 2.33 -9.90
CA ARG A 37 -4.72 3.41 -8.90
C ARG A 37 -5.17 2.93 -7.52
N ASP A 38 -6.23 2.15 -7.46
CA ASP A 38 -6.79 1.66 -6.19
C ASP A 38 -5.83 0.70 -5.50
N VAL A 39 -5.18 -0.18 -6.27
CA VAL A 39 -4.15 -1.10 -5.75
C VAL A 39 -2.95 -0.33 -5.21
N GLU A 40 -2.42 0.65 -5.94
CA GLU A 40 -1.27 1.44 -5.48
C GLU A 40 -1.63 2.32 -4.27
N GLN A 41 -2.84 2.88 -4.23
CA GLN A 41 -3.34 3.62 -3.08
C GLN A 41 -3.41 2.72 -1.84
N TRP A 42 -4.03 1.54 -1.96
CA TRP A 42 -4.10 0.58 -0.86
C TRP A 42 -2.70 0.13 -0.40
N ARG A 43 -1.79 -0.15 -1.35
CA ARG A 43 -0.43 -0.58 -1.05
C ARG A 43 0.31 0.49 -0.26
N SER A 44 0.27 1.75 -0.72
CA SER A 44 0.94 2.86 -0.03
C SER A 44 0.42 3.06 1.39
N GLN A 45 -0.90 3.03 1.58
CA GLN A 45 -1.53 3.11 2.90
C GLN A 45 -1.15 1.94 3.81
N ARG A 46 -1.09 0.72 3.27
CA ARG A 46 -0.70 -0.47 4.04
C ARG A 46 0.77 -0.39 4.45
N ILE A 47 1.67 0.00 3.55
CA ILE A 47 3.09 0.18 3.87
C ILE A 47 3.26 1.23 4.97
N ALA A 48 2.54 2.34 4.90
CA ALA A 48 2.57 3.37 5.94
C ALA A 48 2.16 2.81 7.30
N ARG A 49 1.06 2.05 7.38
CA ARG A 49 0.61 1.38 8.63
C ARG A 49 1.60 0.34 9.14
N LEU A 50 2.21 -0.45 8.24
CA LEU A 50 3.18 -1.48 8.62
C LEU A 50 4.45 -0.87 9.23
N ARG A 51 4.88 0.29 8.71
CA ARG A 51 6.11 0.99 9.12
C ARG A 51 5.89 2.05 10.20
N ALA A 52 4.66 2.24 10.68
CA ALA A 52 4.39 3.13 11.79
C ALA A 52 5.22 2.71 13.03
N PRO A 53 5.51 3.62 13.97
CA PRO A 53 6.31 3.30 15.17
C PRO A 53 5.76 2.11 15.98
N ASP A 54 4.44 1.94 16.00
CA ASP A 54 3.68 0.85 16.60
C ASP A 54 3.11 -0.14 15.56
N GLY A 55 3.47 0.03 14.29
CA GLY A 55 3.05 -0.81 13.18
C GLY A 55 3.66 -2.21 13.24
N TRP A 56 3.12 -3.16 12.49
CA TRP A 56 3.53 -4.57 12.54
C TRP A 56 5.06 -4.80 12.41
N LEU A 57 5.77 -3.97 11.63
CA LEU A 57 7.21 -4.11 11.43
C LEU A 57 8.06 -3.57 12.60
N SER A 58 7.44 -2.98 13.63
CA SER A 58 8.12 -2.66 14.89
C SER A 58 8.30 -3.89 15.78
N TYR A 59 7.58 -4.98 15.50
CA TYR A 59 7.71 -6.24 16.23
C TYR A 59 9.09 -6.86 16.01
N THR A 60 9.80 -7.07 17.11
CA THR A 60 11.12 -7.68 17.15
C THR A 60 11.20 -8.70 18.29
N GLY A 61 12.15 -9.63 18.22
CA GLY A 61 12.38 -10.60 19.29
C GLY A 61 11.42 -11.78 19.26
N SER A 62 11.13 -12.33 18.08
CA SER A 62 10.36 -13.57 17.97
C SER A 62 11.25 -14.80 18.21
N GLY A 63 10.82 -15.69 19.09
CA GLY A 63 11.51 -16.95 19.36
C GLY A 63 10.71 -17.82 20.31
N ARG A 64 11.08 -19.10 20.40
CA ARG A 64 10.52 -20.01 21.40
C ARG A 64 11.40 -19.96 22.65
N LEU A 65 10.82 -19.57 23.78
CA LEU A 65 11.48 -19.60 25.07
C LEU A 65 11.21 -20.93 25.78
N LYS A 66 12.15 -21.36 26.62
CA LYS A 66 12.00 -22.49 27.53
C LYS A 66 11.87 -21.94 28.96
N LYS A 67 11.53 -22.79 29.91
CA LYS A 67 11.61 -22.44 31.33
C LYS A 67 13.01 -21.92 31.67
N GLY A 68 13.08 -20.80 32.39
CA GLY A 68 14.33 -20.22 32.87
C GLY A 68 14.30 -18.70 32.91
N SER A 69 15.46 -18.13 33.23
CA SER A 69 15.73 -16.69 33.31
C SER A 69 16.51 -16.25 32.08
N TYR A 70 16.11 -15.14 31.45
CA TYR A 70 16.72 -14.61 30.23
C TYR A 70 17.06 -13.13 30.40
N HIS A 71 18.30 -12.74 30.15
CA HIS A 71 18.67 -11.35 29.98
C HIS A 71 18.19 -10.85 28.62
N VAL A 72 17.55 -9.69 28.61
CA VAL A 72 16.98 -9.06 27.41
C VAL A 72 17.60 -7.68 27.22
N GLY A 73 17.90 -7.31 25.98
CA GLY A 73 18.41 -5.98 25.61
C GLY A 73 19.25 -6.02 24.32
N SER A 74 19.85 -4.91 23.94
CA SER A 74 20.64 -4.81 22.69
C SER A 74 22.09 -5.28 22.80
N ALA A 75 22.60 -5.57 24.01
CA ALA A 75 23.95 -6.10 24.19
C ALA A 75 24.07 -7.52 23.60
N PRO A 76 25.17 -7.84 22.88
CA PRO A 76 25.37 -9.16 22.27
C PRO A 76 25.57 -10.30 23.28
N THR A 77 25.77 -9.96 24.56
CA THR A 77 25.90 -10.91 25.67
C THR A 77 24.57 -11.32 26.29
N ASN A 78 23.45 -10.72 25.88
CA ASN A 78 22.13 -11.07 26.39
C ASN A 78 21.64 -12.40 25.79
N ASP A 79 20.78 -13.11 26.53
CA ASP A 79 20.15 -14.34 26.05
C ASP A 79 19.14 -14.05 24.93
N VAL A 80 18.43 -12.92 25.02
CA VAL A 80 17.53 -12.39 23.98
C VAL A 80 18.06 -11.04 23.51
N VAL A 81 18.74 -11.06 22.36
CA VAL A 81 19.34 -9.86 21.75
C VAL A 81 18.31 -9.12 20.90
N LEU A 82 18.05 -7.86 21.24
CA LEU A 82 17.18 -6.97 20.48
C LEU A 82 18.00 -6.12 19.49
N PRO A 83 17.46 -5.81 18.29
CA PRO A 83 18.16 -5.00 17.29
C PRO A 83 18.26 -3.51 17.67
N ALA A 84 17.48 -3.06 18.66
CA ALA A 84 17.46 -1.69 19.16
C ALA A 84 16.98 -1.65 20.62
N GLY A 85 17.23 -0.53 21.30
CA GLY A 85 16.86 -0.31 22.71
C GLY A 85 18.07 -0.32 23.66
N PRO A 86 17.83 -0.24 24.97
CA PRO A 86 18.88 -0.26 25.99
C PRO A 86 19.74 -1.54 25.91
N GLU A 87 21.04 -1.41 26.21
CA GLU A 87 21.96 -2.56 26.25
C GLU A 87 21.46 -3.65 27.21
N GLN A 88 20.97 -3.22 28.38
CA GLN A 88 20.32 -4.06 29.37
C GLN A 88 18.89 -3.53 29.57
N LEU A 89 17.91 -4.23 29.01
CA LEU A 89 16.49 -3.90 29.17
C LEU A 89 15.93 -4.50 30.46
N GLY A 90 16.28 -5.74 30.78
CA GLY A 90 15.81 -6.43 31.97
C GLY A 90 15.99 -7.95 31.93
N ILE A 91 15.33 -8.62 32.85
CA ILE A 91 15.30 -10.09 32.98
C ILE A 91 13.87 -10.59 32.76
N LEU A 92 13.72 -11.62 31.94
CA LEU A 92 12.47 -12.31 31.67
C LEU A 92 12.50 -13.69 32.33
N GLU A 93 11.51 -13.99 33.16
CA GLU A 93 11.37 -15.26 33.88
C GLU A 93 10.24 -16.09 33.28
N ILE A 94 10.55 -17.29 32.77
CA ILE A 94 9.56 -18.19 32.20
C ILE A 94 9.26 -19.34 33.17
N GLY A 95 8.01 -19.40 33.63
CA GLY A 95 7.46 -20.44 34.50
C GLY A 95 7.35 -21.82 33.85
N THR A 96 7.07 -22.85 34.65
CA THR A 96 6.88 -24.24 34.17
C THR A 96 5.63 -24.41 33.29
N ASP A 97 4.66 -23.53 33.44
CA ASP A 97 3.43 -23.43 32.66
C ASP A 97 3.60 -22.59 31.38
N GLY A 98 4.80 -22.05 31.14
CA GLY A 98 5.08 -21.16 30.02
C GLY A 98 4.54 -19.73 30.22
N ALA A 99 4.10 -19.37 31.42
CA ALA A 99 3.82 -17.99 31.78
C ALA A 99 5.14 -17.18 31.84
N ALA A 100 5.06 -15.91 31.45
CA ALA A 100 6.14 -14.94 31.43
C ALA A 100 5.89 -13.81 32.43
#